data_AF-A0AAN9YDB7-F1
#
_entry.id   AF-A0AAN9YDB7-F1
#
_cell.length_a   1.000
_cell.length_b   1.000
_cell.length_c   1.000
_cell.angle_alpha   90.00
_cell.angle_beta   90.00
_cell.angle_gamma   90.00
#
_symmetry.space_group_name_H-M   'P 1'
#
loop_
_entity.id
_entity.type
_entity.pdbx_description
1 polymer ?
#
loop_
_entity_poly.entity_id
_entity_poly.type
_entity_poly.pdbx_seq_one_letter_code
_entity_poly.pdbx_strand_id
1 'polypeptide(L)'
;MAQTFSVPAHAYYPRDAYIPDYVPNASSVAELIVRFGSLLGITIFTALWIATRFNPRLGLTDKLVFGWFVLFIVSVAHLYGVALYYSTCYVNEKYRGLVYGRPEFLYYWIYYVGFNAPWVIVPAGTSSELLNSGLCMN
;
A
#
# COMPACT_ATOMS: atom_id res chain seq x y z
N MET A 1 -16.57 -5.86 -45.90
CA MET A 1 -16.31 -4.63 -45.12
C MET A 1 -15.81 -5.06 -43.75
N ALA A 2 -14.56 -4.77 -43.39
CA ALA A 2 -14.02 -5.11 -42.08
C ALA A 2 -14.67 -4.19 -41.03
N GLN A 3 -15.27 -4.76 -39.98
CA GLN A 3 -15.81 -3.97 -38.89
C GLN A 3 -14.66 -3.42 -38.04
N THR A 4 -14.50 -2.10 -38.03
CA THR A 4 -13.61 -1.42 -37.09
C THR A 4 -14.29 -1.40 -35.73
N PHE A 5 -13.88 -2.28 -34.83
CA PHE A 5 -14.31 -2.22 -33.43
C PHE A 5 -13.78 -0.92 -32.83
N SER A 6 -14.66 0.06 -32.61
CA SER A 6 -14.30 1.27 -31.87
C SER A 6 -14.01 0.87 -30.42
N VAL A 7 -12.73 0.89 -30.03
CA VAL A 7 -12.34 0.62 -28.64
C VAL A 7 -13.01 1.66 -27.75
N PRO A 8 -13.86 1.27 -26.77
CA PRO A 8 -14.47 2.21 -25.85
C PRO A 8 -13.39 3.00 -25.10
N ALA A 9 -13.51 4.33 -25.09
CA ALA A 9 -12.50 5.18 -24.46
C ALA A 9 -12.48 4.97 -22.94
N HIS A 10 -11.33 4.56 -22.40
CA HIS A 10 -11.12 4.37 -20.97
C HIS A 10 -9.93 5.19 -20.45
N ALA A 11 -9.90 5.44 -19.14
CA ALA A 11 -8.84 6.21 -18.52
C ALA A 11 -7.56 5.39 -18.23
N TYR A 12 -7.58 4.06 -18.34
CA TYR A 12 -6.41 3.22 -18.09
C TYR A 12 -5.35 3.32 -19.18
N TYR A 13 -4.12 2.96 -18.83
CA TYR A 13 -2.99 2.92 -19.73
C TYR A 13 -2.61 1.45 -20.00
N PRO A 14 -2.28 1.05 -21.24
CA PRO A 14 -2.21 1.87 -22.47
C PRO A 14 -3.59 2.24 -23.02
N ARG A 15 -3.72 3.43 -23.63
CA ARG A 15 -5.03 4.03 -23.97
C ARG A 15 -5.80 3.32 -25.08
N ASP A 16 -5.09 2.50 -25.85
CA ASP A 16 -5.59 1.66 -26.93
C ASP A 16 -5.94 0.24 -26.47
N ALA A 17 -5.83 -0.06 -25.17
CA ALA A 17 -6.22 -1.36 -24.65
C ALA A 17 -7.71 -1.63 -24.89
N TYR A 18 -8.03 -2.82 -25.40
CA TYR A 18 -9.42 -3.25 -25.49
C TYR A 18 -9.87 -3.80 -24.14
N ILE A 19 -10.65 -3.00 -23.41
CA ILE A 19 -11.28 -3.41 -22.15
C ILE A 19 -12.77 -3.70 -22.44
N PRO A 20 -13.17 -4.98 -22.57
CA PRO A 20 -14.57 -5.32 -22.76
C PRO A 20 -15.38 -4.86 -21.54
N ASP A 21 -16.57 -4.32 -21.81
CA ASP A 21 -17.54 -3.89 -20.79
C ASP A 21 -17.01 -2.87 -19.77
N TYR A 22 -16.14 -1.93 -20.20
CA TYR A 22 -15.65 -0.85 -19.34
C TYR A 22 -16.80 0.05 -18.85
N VAL A 23 -16.98 0.11 -17.52
CA VAL A 23 -17.88 1.03 -16.83
C VAL A 23 -17.06 1.95 -15.92
N PRO A 24 -17.16 3.28 -16.06
CA PRO A 24 -16.43 4.20 -15.21
C PRO A 24 -16.96 4.17 -13.76
N ASN A 25 -16.07 4.40 -12.80
CA ASN A 25 -16.43 4.47 -11.39
C ASN A 25 -17.46 5.59 -11.14
N ALA A 26 -18.59 5.24 -10.52
CA ALA A 26 -19.61 6.21 -10.11
C ALA A 26 -19.22 7.00 -8.84
N SER A 27 -18.42 6.39 -7.95
CA SER A 27 -17.93 7.03 -6.72
C SER A 27 -16.72 7.92 -6.98
N SER A 28 -16.67 9.05 -6.28
CA SER A 28 -15.51 9.96 -6.32
C SER A 28 -14.32 9.38 -5.54
N VAL A 29 -13.11 9.82 -5.88
CA VAL A 29 -11.87 9.44 -5.16
C VAL A 29 -11.94 9.83 -3.68
N ALA A 30 -12.52 11.00 -3.38
CA ALA A 30 -12.69 11.46 -2.00
C ALA A 30 -13.60 10.52 -1.20
N GLU A 31 -14.70 10.07 -1.80
CA GLU A 31 -15.60 9.12 -1.16
C GLU A 31 -14.91 7.78 -0.86
N LEU A 32 -14.10 7.27 -1.79
CA LEU A 32 -13.31 6.06 -1.57
C LEU A 32 -12.32 6.21 -0.41
N ILE A 33 -11.61 7.35 -0.34
CA ILE A 33 -10.68 7.65 0.75
C ILE A 33 -11.41 7.72 2.09
N VAL A 34 -12.57 8.38 2.14
CA VAL A 34 -13.38 8.48 3.37
C VAL A 34 -13.88 7.12 3.81
N ARG A 35 -14.40 6.29 2.89
CA ARG A 35 -14.86 4.93 3.20
C ARG A 35 -13.73 4.02 3.67
N PHE A 36 -12.57 4.08 3.02
CA PHE A 36 -11.41 3.31 3.44
C PHE A 36 -10.88 3.77 4.80
N GLY A 37 -10.75 5.08 4.99
CA GLY A 37 -10.29 5.68 6.23
C GLY A 37 -11.23 5.39 7.41
N SER A 38 -12.56 5.37 7.19
CA SER A 38 -13.52 5.03 8.24
C SER A 38 -13.43 3.57 8.65
N LEU A 39 -13.29 2.63 7.70
CA LEU A 39 -13.10 1.21 8.01
C LEU A 39 -11.80 0.97 8.77
N LEU A 40 -10.69 1.60 8.36
CA LEU A 40 -9.41 1.49 9.04
C LEU A 40 -9.50 2.08 10.46
N GLY A 41 -10.10 3.25 10.62
CA GLY A 41 -10.29 3.92 11.90
C GLY A 41 -11.14 3.11 12.87
N ILE A 42 -12.26 2.53 12.41
CA ILE A 42 -13.11 1.65 13.23
C ILE A 42 -12.34 0.41 13.67
N THR A 43 -11.56 -0.19 12.77
CA THR A 43 -10.77 -1.39 13.07
C THR A 43 -9.71 -1.10 14.13
N ILE A 44 -8.96 0.00 13.99
CA ILE A 44 -7.95 0.42 14.98
C ILE A 44 -8.62 0.74 16.32
N PHE A 45 -9.72 1.50 16.31
CA PHE A 45 -10.43 1.87 17.52
C PHE A 45 -10.95 0.65 18.29
N THR A 46 -11.58 -0.29 17.60
CA THR A 46 -12.10 -1.52 18.20
C THR A 46 -10.98 -2.42 18.73
N ALA A 47 -9.88 -2.56 17.99
CA ALA A 47 -8.70 -3.31 18.44
C ALA A 47 -8.09 -2.73 19.72
N LEU A 48 -7.92 -1.40 19.79
CA LEU A 48 -7.42 -0.72 20.99
C LEU A 48 -8.39 -0.81 22.17
N TRP A 49 -9.69 -0.67 21.91
CA TRP A 49 -10.72 -0.81 22.93
C TRP A 49 -10.73 -2.23 23.54
N ILE A 50 -10.62 -3.26 22.70
CA ILE A 50 -10.51 -4.66 23.17
C ILE A 50 -9.20 -4.86 23.95
N ALA A 51 -8.06 -4.41 23.42
CA ALA A 51 -6.76 -4.60 24.06
C ALA A 51 -6.69 -3.97 25.45
N THR A 52 -7.27 -2.77 25.62
CA THR A 52 -7.35 -2.08 26.91
C THR A 52 -8.30 -2.76 27.90
N ARG A 53 -9.31 -3.50 27.42
CA ARG A 53 -10.29 -4.19 28.26
C ARG A 53 -9.80 -5.53 28.80
N PHE A 54 -9.04 -6.29 28.00
CA PHE A 54 -8.64 -7.64 28.35
C PHE A 54 -7.28 -7.73 29.06
N ASN A 55 -6.33 -6.83 28.80
CA ASN A 55 -4.96 -6.96 29.32
C ASN A 55 -4.33 -5.65 29.85
N PRO A 56 -4.79 -5.14 31.01
CA PRO A 56 -4.23 -3.92 31.62
C PRO A 56 -2.84 -4.11 32.25
N ARG A 57 -2.40 -5.35 32.50
CA ARG A 57 -1.10 -5.66 33.16
C ARG A 57 0.02 -6.11 32.23
N LEU A 58 -0.21 -6.10 30.92
CA LEU A 58 0.77 -6.56 29.96
C LEU A 58 1.82 -5.45 29.74
N GLY A 59 3.08 -5.76 30.04
CA GLY A 59 4.20 -4.84 30.00
C GLY A 59 4.32 -4.15 28.64
N LEU A 60 4.57 -2.84 28.66
CA LEU A 60 4.71 -2.04 27.43
C LEU A 60 5.84 -2.61 26.54
N THR A 61 6.92 -3.07 27.17
CA THR A 61 8.06 -3.70 26.53
C THR A 61 7.71 -4.92 25.69
N ASP A 62 7.00 -5.90 26.25
CA ASP A 62 6.68 -7.15 25.54
C ASP A 62 5.77 -6.88 24.33
N LYS A 63 4.86 -5.89 24.47
CA LYS A 63 4.00 -5.42 23.37
C LYS A 63 4.81 -4.76 22.26
N LEU A 64 5.79 -3.93 22.62
CA LEU A 64 6.63 -3.22 21.66
C LEU A 64 7.56 -4.17 20.91
N VAL A 65 8.16 -5.15 21.60
CA VAL A 65 9.02 -6.16 20.96
C VAL A 65 8.22 -7.03 19.99
N PHE A 66 7.08 -7.57 20.43
CA PHE A 66 6.21 -8.37 19.56
C PHE A 66 5.68 -7.54 18.37
N GLY A 67 5.22 -6.31 18.65
CA GLY A 67 4.75 -5.38 17.63
C GLY A 67 5.83 -5.07 16.60
N TRP A 68 7.08 -4.87 17.02
CA TRP A 68 8.20 -4.61 16.13
C TRP A 68 8.50 -5.78 15.19
N PHE A 69 8.53 -7.03 15.69
CA PHE A 69 8.76 -8.19 14.82
C PHE A 69 7.67 -8.33 13.75
N VAL A 70 6.39 -8.20 14.15
CA VAL A 70 5.26 -8.27 13.21
C VAL A 70 5.36 -7.13 12.18
N LEU A 71 5.62 -5.92 12.64
CA LEU A 71 5.73 -4.73 11.80
C LEU A 71 6.87 -4.83 10.80
N PHE A 72 8.03 -5.36 11.23
CA PHE A 72 9.18 -5.58 10.37
C PHE A 72 8.87 -6.61 9.28
N ILE A 73 8.31 -7.78 9.64
CA ILE A 73 7.97 -8.83 8.67
C ILE A 73 6.96 -8.32 7.64
N VAL A 74 5.88 -7.67 8.09
CA VAL A 74 4.84 -7.12 7.20
C VAL A 74 5.43 -6.08 6.26
N SER A 75 6.28 -5.20 6.78
CA SER A 75 6.90 -4.14 5.98
C SER A 75 7.87 -4.70 4.94
N VAL A 76 8.71 -5.68 5.30
CA VAL A 76 9.61 -6.36 4.35
C VAL A 76 8.83 -7.12 3.29
N ALA A 77 7.76 -7.82 3.67
CA ALA A 77 6.90 -8.52 2.72
C ALA A 77 6.25 -7.56 1.72
N HIS A 78 5.79 -6.40 2.17
CA HIS A 78 5.21 -5.40 1.29
C HIS A 78 6.28 -4.75 0.39
N LEU A 79 7.45 -4.41 0.91
CA LEU A 79 8.56 -3.88 0.11
C LEU A 79 9.03 -4.87 -0.96
N TYR A 80 9.08 -6.17 -0.61
CA TYR A 80 9.35 -7.23 -1.57
C TYR A 80 8.30 -7.26 -2.69
N GLY A 81 7.02 -7.19 -2.34
CA GLY A 81 5.93 -7.12 -3.31
C GLY A 81 6.04 -5.90 -4.23
N VAL A 82 6.32 -4.72 -3.68
CA VAL A 82 6.51 -3.48 -4.42
C VAL A 82 7.72 -3.58 -5.36
N ALA A 83 8.85 -4.08 -4.88
CA ALA A 83 10.06 -4.25 -5.67
C ALA A 83 9.85 -5.23 -6.83
N LEU A 84 9.18 -6.36 -6.60
CA LEU A 84 8.81 -7.31 -7.65
C LEU A 84 7.87 -6.69 -8.68
N TYR A 85 6.85 -5.96 -8.22
CA TYR A 85 5.91 -5.29 -9.09
C TYR A 85 6.61 -4.26 -9.99
N TYR A 86 7.47 -3.42 -9.44
CA TYR A 86 8.26 -2.44 -10.20
C TYR A 86 9.23 -3.11 -11.18
N SER A 87 9.88 -4.19 -10.76
CA SER A 87 10.76 -4.97 -11.63
C SER A 87 9.97 -5.55 -12.82
N THR A 88 8.75 -6.02 -12.58
CA THR A 88 7.88 -6.56 -13.62
C THR A 88 7.44 -5.48 -14.61
N CYS A 89 7.08 -4.28 -14.13
CA CYS A 89 6.77 -3.14 -15.00
C CYS A 89 7.99 -2.74 -15.84
N TYR A 90 9.17 -2.61 -15.22
CA TYR A 90 10.41 -2.24 -15.92
C TYR A 90 10.79 -3.26 -17.00
N VAL A 91 10.71 -4.55 -16.69
CA VAL A 91 10.99 -5.63 -17.65
C VAL A 91 9.99 -5.59 -18.81
N ASN A 92 8.70 -5.41 -18.54
CA ASN A 92 7.70 -5.31 -19.62
C ASN A 92 7.89 -4.07 -20.48
N GLU A 93 8.24 -2.93 -19.91
CA GLU A 93 8.55 -1.73 -20.68
C GLU A 93 9.79 -1.96 -21.55
N LYS A 94 10.85 -2.52 -20.98
CA LYS A 94 12.12 -2.75 -21.68
C LYS A 94 12.04 -3.78 -22.80
N TYR A 95 11.33 -4.89 -22.58
CA TYR A 95 11.31 -6.02 -23.53
C TYR A 95 10.05 -6.06 -24.40
N ARG A 96 8.93 -5.50 -23.93
CA ARG A 96 7.65 -5.51 -24.66
C ARG A 96 7.20 -4.12 -25.10
N GLY A 97 7.87 -3.05 -24.68
CA GLY A 97 7.47 -1.68 -24.98
C GLY A 97 6.13 -1.29 -24.34
N LEU A 98 5.64 -2.08 -23.37
CA LEU A 98 4.35 -1.87 -22.73
C LEU A 98 4.55 -1.07 -21.45
N VAL A 99 4.09 0.17 -21.48
CA VAL A 99 3.94 0.99 -20.28
C VAL A 99 2.56 0.69 -19.71
N TYR A 100 2.46 0.41 -18.40
CA TYR A 100 1.19 0.15 -17.71
C TYR A 100 0.77 1.32 -16.80
N GLY A 101 1.74 2.12 -16.36
CA GLY A 101 1.52 3.23 -15.46
C GLY A 101 1.24 4.53 -16.21
N ARG A 102 0.35 5.35 -15.66
CA ARG A 102 0.13 6.72 -16.10
C ARG A 102 1.34 7.58 -15.65
N PRO A 103 2.08 8.23 -16.57
CA PRO A 103 3.34 8.92 -16.24
C PRO A 103 3.16 10.23 -15.47
N GLU A 104 1.92 10.69 -15.26
CA GLU A 104 1.63 11.92 -14.55
C GLU A 104 2.14 11.88 -13.09
N PHE A 105 2.70 12.99 -12.62
CA PHE A 105 3.38 13.10 -11.31
C PHE A 105 2.53 12.59 -10.14
N LEU A 106 1.24 12.90 -10.10
CA LEU A 106 0.33 12.47 -9.04
C LEU A 106 0.23 10.94 -8.95
N TYR A 107 0.08 10.24 -10.09
CA TYR A 107 -0.06 8.79 -10.10
C TYR A 107 1.26 8.09 -9.81
N TYR A 108 2.37 8.65 -10.31
CA TYR A 108 3.68 8.06 -10.14
C TYR A 108 4.31 8.37 -8.78
N TRP A 109 4.45 9.63 -8.39
CA TRP A 109 5.18 9.98 -7.17
C TRP A 109 4.31 9.88 -5.92
N ILE A 110 3.10 10.42 -5.95
CA ILE A 110 2.24 10.43 -4.76
C ILE A 110 1.63 9.04 -4.57
N TYR A 111 0.99 8.48 -5.60
CA TYR A 111 0.33 7.19 -5.48
C TYR A 111 1.29 6.01 -5.41
N TYR A 112 2.23 5.94 -6.37
CA TYR A 112 3.14 4.81 -6.48
C TYR A 112 4.22 4.84 -5.39
N VAL A 113 4.93 5.95 -5.19
CA VAL A 113 6.01 6.03 -4.18
C VAL A 113 5.49 6.45 -2.80
N GLY A 114 4.70 7.52 -2.73
CA GLY A 114 4.24 8.13 -1.50
C GLY A 114 3.43 7.19 -0.60
N PHE A 115 2.43 6.49 -1.13
CA PHE A 115 1.64 5.55 -0.31
C PHE A 115 2.38 4.26 0.07
N ASN A 116 3.52 3.95 -0.54
CA ASN A 116 4.37 2.80 -0.16
C ASN A 116 5.52 3.20 0.79
N ALA A 117 5.89 4.48 0.83
CA ALA A 117 6.96 5.00 1.68
C ALA A 117 6.79 4.71 3.20
N PRO A 118 5.56 4.72 3.78
CA PRO A 118 5.39 4.38 5.20
C PRO A 118 5.99 3.04 5.59
N TRP A 119 6.04 2.05 4.69
CA TRP A 119 6.58 0.72 4.99
C TRP A 119 8.11 0.67 5.01
N VAL A 120 8.79 1.72 4.54
CA VAL A 120 10.22 1.90 4.79
C VAL A 120 10.45 2.62 6.12
N ILE A 121 9.65 3.66 6.37
CA ILE A 121 9.85 4.59 7.49
C ILE A 121 9.47 3.96 8.83
N VAL A 122 8.35 3.24 8.87
CA VAL A 122 7.77 2.71 10.11
C VAL A 122 8.68 1.68 10.80
N PRO A 123 9.26 0.67 10.10
CA PRO A 123 10.24 -0.23 10.71
C PRO A 123 11.50 0.49 11.21
N ALA A 124 11.95 1.52 10.48
CA ALA A 124 13.14 2.29 10.85
C ALA A 124 12.91 3.10 12.14
N GLY A 125 11.72 3.70 12.30
CA GLY A 125 11.34 4.45 13.49
C GLY A 125 11.21 3.58 14.74
N THR A 126 10.50 2.45 14.67
CA THR A 126 10.33 1.57 15.85
C THR A 126 11.65 0.91 16.27
N SER A 127 12.59 0.70 15.33
CA SER A 127 13.93 0.18 15.64
C SER A 127 14.76 1.15 16.49
N SER A 128 14.68 2.46 16.22
CA SER A 128 15.42 3.45 17.01
C SER A 128 14.85 3.60 18.42
N GLU A 129 13.53 3.51 18.59
CA GLU A 129 12.87 3.53 19.90
C GLU A 129 13.23 2.30 20.75
N LEU A 130 13.27 1.11 20.14
CA LEU A 130 13.68 -0.11 20.83
C LEU A 130 15.17 -0.08 21.23
N LEU A 131 16.05 0.40 20.34
CA LEU A 131 17.47 0.59 20.66
C LEU A 131 17.68 1.57 21.83
N ASN A 132 16.91 2.67 21.84
CA ASN A 132 16.97 3.66 22.92
C ASN A 132 16.39 3.16 24.25
N SER A 133 15.57 2.10 24.24
CA SER A 133 15.00 1.50 25.46
C SER A 133 15.92 0.49 26.17
N GLY A 134 17.13 0.24 25.65
CA GLY A 134 18.17 -0.54 26.35
C GLY A 134 17.95 -2.06 26.41
N LEU A 135 16.97 -2.59 25.67
CA LEU A 135 16.59 -4.01 25.67
C LEU A 135 17.46 -4.91 24.77
N CYS A 136 18.31 -4.37 23.89
CA CYS A 136 19.23 -5.18 23.08
C CYS A 136 20.63 -5.37 23.69
N MET A 137 20.89 -4.78 24.87
CA MET A 137 22.20 -4.80 25.52
C MET A 137 22.22 -5.50 26.90
N ASN A 138 21.21 -6.29 27.25
CA ASN A 138 21.24 -7.19 28.40
C ASN A 138 20.93 -8.62 27.99
#